data_AF-A0A9X0U439-F1
#
_entry.id   AF-A0A9X0U439-F1
#
_cell.length_a   1.000
_cell.length_b   1.000
_cell.length_c   1.000
_cell.angle_alpha   90.00
_cell.angle_beta   90.00
_cell.angle_gamma   90.00
#
_symmetry.space_group_name_H-M   'P 1'
#
loop_
_entity.id
_entity.type
_entity.pdbx_description
1 polymer ?
#
loop_
_entity_poly.entity_id
_entity_poly.type
_entity_poly.pdbx_seq_one_letter_code
_entity_poly.pdbx_strand_id
1 'polypeptide(L)' 'MPFPIKVCAVCSEEFELKPDKPGFANRCPECSTEESTDPVTKRHMDADERKNESEANAARRQAMRELLYRKES' A
#
# COMPACT_ATOMS: atom_id res chain seq x y z
N MET A 1 -1.08 27.61 14.02
CA MET A 1 0.08 27.00 14.72
C MET A 1 1.04 26.54 13.63
N PRO A 2 2.35 26.79 13.74
CA PRO A 2 3.31 26.36 12.73
C PRO A 2 3.33 24.83 12.65
N PHE A 3 3.33 24.28 11.43
CA PHE A 3 3.47 22.85 11.22
C PHE A 3 4.91 22.41 11.49
N PRO A 4 5.15 21.16 11.92
CA PRO A 4 6.51 20.65 12.07
C PRO A 4 7.22 20.60 10.71
N ILE A 5 8.40 21.22 10.65
CA ILE A 5 9.29 21.20 9.49
C ILE A 5 10.09 19.90 9.50
N LYS A 6 10.12 19.19 8.38
CA LYS A 6 10.94 17.99 8.17
C LYS A 6 11.81 18.14 6.93
N VAL A 7 12.89 17.38 6.88
CA VAL A 7 13.77 17.27 5.70
C VAL A 7 13.33 16.06 4.88
N CYS A 8 13.18 16.25 3.57
CA CYS A 8 12.86 15.17 2.64
C CYS A 8 14.07 14.23 2.48
N ALA A 9 13.86 12.92 2.61
CA ALA A 9 14.92 11.92 2.40
C ALA A 9 15.37 11.79 0.92
N VAL A 10 14.65 12.38 -0.03
CA VAL A 10 14.90 12.26 -1.48
C VAL A 10 15.60 13.50 -2.02
N CYS A 11 15.00 14.69 -1.87
CA CYS A 11 15.56 15.95 -2.36
C CYS A 11 16.33 16.76 -1.31
N SER A 12 16.33 16.35 -0.03
CA SER A 12 16.98 17.06 1.08
C SER A 12 16.45 18.48 1.34
N GLU A 13 15.25 18.81 0.84
CA GLU A 13 14.58 20.10 1.07
C GLU A 13 13.75 20.09 2.36
N GLU A 14 13.63 21.26 2.99
CA GLU A 14 12.76 21.49 4.15
C GLU A 14 11.31 21.67 3.70
N PHE A 15 10.38 20.95 4.34
CA PHE A 15 8.96 21.03 4.02
C PHE A 15 8.07 20.95 5.27
N GLU A 16 6.89 21.55 5.18
CA GLU A 16 5.87 21.51 6.23
C GLU A 16 5.07 20.20 6.18
N LEU A 17 5.13 19.41 7.26
CA LEU A 17 4.35 18.18 7.37
C LEU A 17 2.94 18.48 7.90
N LYS A 18 1.94 18.37 7.03
CA LYS A 18 0.51 18.47 7.42
C LYS A 18 0.05 17.18 8.12
N PRO A 19 -0.64 17.26 9.27
CA PRO A 19 -1.03 16.10 10.07
C PRO A 19 -2.09 15.20 9.41
N ASP A 20 -2.84 15.70 8.43
CA ASP A 20 -3.96 14.98 7.82
C ASP A 20 -3.55 13.85 6.85
N LYS A 21 -2.23 13.65 6.61
CA LYS A 21 -1.73 12.59 5.71
C LYS A 21 -0.59 11.78 6.34
N PRO A 22 -0.89 10.64 6.99
CA PRO A 22 0.12 9.81 7.70
C PRO A 22 1.19 9.18 6.78
N GLY A 23 1.02 9.23 5.45
CA GLY A 23 1.96 8.64 4.48
C GLY A 23 3.22 9.47 4.18
N PHE A 24 3.28 10.76 4.53
CA PHE A 24 4.38 11.66 4.14
C PHE A 24 5.50 11.75 5.19
N ALA A 25 5.69 10.69 6.00
CA ALA A 25 6.56 10.76 7.17
C ALA A 25 8.01 11.19 6.87
N ASN A 26 8.51 10.89 5.66
CA ASN A 26 9.89 11.14 5.22
C ASN A 26 10.06 11.71 3.80
N ARG A 27 8.96 11.97 3.07
CA ARG A 27 9.00 12.46 1.67
C ARG A 27 8.20 13.75 1.54
N CYS A 28 8.76 14.74 0.85
CA CYS A 28 8.05 15.97 0.49
C CYS A 28 6.90 15.65 -0.48
N PRO A 29 5.90 16.54 -0.63
CA PRO A 29 4.82 16.35 -1.57
C PRO A 29 5.30 16.08 -3.01
N GLU A 30 6.33 16.78 -3.49
CA GLU A 30 6.90 16.60 -4.84
C GLU A 30 7.50 15.20 -5.07
N CYS A 31 8.18 14.61 -4.08
CA CYS A 31 8.77 13.27 -4.21
C CYS A 31 7.79 12.13 -3.90
N SER A 32 6.55 12.44 -3.52
CA SER A 32 5.54 11.45 -3.12
C SER A 32 4.33 11.43 -4.07
N THR A 33 4.12 12.50 -4.84
CA THR A 33 3.16 12.55 -5.95
C THR A 33 3.44 11.48 -6.99
N GLU A 34 4.71 11.08 -7.19
CA GLU A 34 5.07 10.01 -8.13
C GLU A 34 4.55 8.62 -7.71
N GLU A 35 4.22 8.40 -6.43
CA GLU A 35 3.81 7.08 -5.92
C GLU A 35 2.34 7.03 -5.44
N SER A 36 1.63 8.16 -5.39
CA SER A 36 0.33 8.25 -4.68
C SER A 36 -0.84 8.83 -5.49
N THR A 37 -0.74 8.88 -6.82
CA THR A 37 -1.85 9.30 -7.70
C THR A 37 -2.56 8.16 -8.43
N ASP A 38 -2.33 6.90 -8.06
CA ASP A 38 -3.35 5.89 -8.32
C ASP A 38 -4.35 5.94 -7.16
N PRO A 39 -5.52 6.59 -7.32
CA PRO A 39 -6.65 6.10 -6.56
C PRO A 39 -6.67 4.61 -6.85
N VAL A 40 -6.56 3.77 -5.82
CA VAL A 40 -7.00 2.38 -5.91
C VAL A 40 -8.48 2.49 -6.24
N THR A 41 -8.75 2.68 -7.52
CA THR A 41 -10.03 2.54 -8.15
C THR A 41 -10.31 1.09 -7.85
N LYS A 42 -11.10 0.87 -6.80
CA LYS A 42 -11.80 -0.39 -6.61
C LYS A 42 -12.59 -0.51 -7.90
N ARG A 43 -11.99 -1.18 -8.90
CA ARG A 43 -12.65 -1.48 -10.16
C ARG A 43 -13.97 -2.10 -9.74
N HIS A 44 -15.05 -1.63 -10.35
CA HIS A 44 -16.37 -2.13 -10.05
C HIS A 44 -16.40 -3.59 -10.53
N MET A 45 -16.02 -4.50 -9.64
CA MET A 45 -15.90 -5.91 -9.96
C MET A 45 -17.26 -6.57 -9.77
N ASP A 46 -17.71 -7.23 -10.82
CA ASP A 46 -18.96 -7.96 -10.82
C ASP A 46 -18.95 -9.08 -9.77
N ALA A 47 -20.14 -9.52 -9.35
CA ALA A 47 -20.28 -10.51 -8.28
C ALA A 47 -19.58 -11.85 -8.63
N ASP A 48 -19.59 -12.23 -9.91
CA ASP A 48 -18.94 -13.46 -10.37
C ASP A 48 -17.42 -13.32 -10.44
N GLU A 49 -16.91 -12.14 -10.82
CA GLU A 49 -15.48 -11.83 -10.81
C GLU A 49 -14.93 -11.89 -9.37
N ARG A 50 -15.66 -11.31 -8.41
CA ARG A 50 -15.30 -11.38 -6.98
C ARG A 50 -15.32 -12.81 -6.43
N LYS A 51 -16.28 -13.64 -6.83
CA LYS A 51 -16.33 -15.05 -6.40
C LYS A 51 -15.13 -15.82 -6.95
N ASN A 52 -14.86 -15.69 -8.25
CA ASN A 52 -13.75 -16.38 -8.90
C ASN A 52 -12.40 -15.99 -8.27
N GLU A 53 -12.16 -14.71 -8.00
CA GLU A 53 -10.96 -14.27 -7.30
C GLU A 53 -10.86 -14.81 -5.87
N SER A 54 -11.99 -14.85 -5.14
CA SER A 54 -12.02 -15.37 -3.78
C SER A 54 -11.68 -16.86 -3.71
N GLU A 55 -12.18 -17.65 -4.66
CA GLU A 55 -11.91 -19.09 -4.77
C GLU A 55 -10.45 -19.34 -5.16
N ALA A 56 -9.93 -18.59 -6.15
CA ALA A 56 -8.53 -18.67 -6.54
C ALA A 56 -7.58 -18.29 -5.39
N ASN A 57 -7.93 -17.27 -4.61
CA ASN A 57 -7.15 -16.86 -3.44
C ASN A 57 -7.22 -17.91 -2.32
N ALA A 58 -8.38 -18.53 -2.09
CA ALA A 58 -8.53 -19.63 -1.14
C ALA A 58 -7.64 -20.83 -1.51
N ALA A 59 -7.63 -21.23 -2.80
CA ALA A 59 -6.76 -22.30 -3.30
C ALA A 59 -5.27 -21.99 -3.10
N ARG A 60 -4.84 -20.75 -3.39
CA ARG A 60 -3.46 -20.29 -3.15
C ARG A 60 -3.07 -20.37 -1.68
N ARG A 61 -3.93 -19.90 -0.78
CA ARG A 61 -3.69 -19.96 0.67
C ARG A 61 -3.61 -21.39 1.18
N GLN A 62 -4.45 -22.28 0.66
CA GLN A 62 -4.41 -23.69 1.02
C GLN A 62 -3.11 -24.36 0.54
N ALA A 63 -2.69 -24.11 -0.71
CA ALA A 63 -1.43 -24.62 -1.23
C ALA A 63 -0.22 -24.13 -0.43
N MET A 64 -0.18 -22.84 -0.07
CA MET A 64 0.89 -22.30 0.78
C MET A 64 0.88 -22.90 2.19
N ARG A 65 -0.31 -23.10 2.78
CA ARG A 65 -0.44 -23.79 4.06
C ARG A 65 0.04 -25.23 3.97
N GLU A 66 -0.31 -25.95 2.91
CA GLU A 66 0.16 -27.31 2.71
C GLU A 66 1.69 -27.34 2.57
N LEU A 67 2.32 -26.44 1.80
CA LEU A 67 3.78 -26.38 1.71
C LEU A 67 4.45 -26.08 3.06
N LEU A 68 3.90 -25.17 3.86
CA LEU A 68 4.49 -24.75 5.14
C LEU A 68 4.33 -25.81 6.23
N TYR A 69 3.20 -26.52 6.26
CA TYR A 69 2.87 -27.49 7.30
C TYR A 69 3.04 -28.95 6.84
N ARG A 70 3.31 -29.20 5.56
CA ARG A 70 3.79 -30.50 5.10
C ARG A 70 5.19 -30.65 5.66
N LYS A 71 5.26 -31.50 6.67
CA LYS A 71 6.47 -31.98 7.32
C LYS A 71 7.25 -32.81 6.30
N GLU A 72 7.92 -32.17 5.34
CA GLU A 72 9.02 -32.78 4.58
C GLU A 72 10.26 -32.83 5.47
N SER A 73 10.12 -33.47 6.65
CA SER A 73 11.21 -33.81 7.57
C SER A 73 11.14 -35.28 7.92
#